data_AF-F2IF93-F1
#
_entry.id   AF-F2IF93-F1
#
_cell.length_a   1.000
_cell.length_b   1.000
_cell.length_c   1.000
_cell.angle_alpha   90.00
_cell.angle_beta   90.00
_cell.angle_gamma   90.00
#
_symmetry.space_group_name_H-M   'P 1'
#
loop_
_entity.id
_entity.type
_entity.pdbx_description
1 polymer ?
#
loop_
_entity_poly.entity_id
_entity_poly.type
_entity_poly.pdbx_seq_one_letter_code
_entity_poly.pdbx_strand_id
1 'polypeptide(L)'
;MKRIFAFAVLTFLVASCAQKIPYTDQVKQDFDLTPENMTKVQFYTSSNIILEKNQSSGNQGTGTSGELVVNSSKTQNRVIIPTNTRGIFEKIGPNNEVIVRFEIGSGKVIKFATRVTQTSGKYYLVADWKNNGGTMEYGNETYTISSGGSSAFLQVRIKKLQKTKRKDRVVKGMKV
;
A
#
# COMPACT_ATOMS: atom_id res chain seq x y z
N MET A 1 42.33 44.02 15.40
CA MET A 1 42.87 42.70 15.77
C MET A 1 41.88 41.99 16.68
N LYS A 2 41.47 40.76 16.33
CA LYS A 2 40.99 39.67 17.21
C LYS A 2 39.65 39.92 17.95
N ARG A 3 38.67 39.01 18.06
CA ARG A 3 38.41 37.65 17.59
C ARG A 3 36.91 37.41 17.85
N ILE A 4 36.15 37.15 16.78
CA ILE A 4 35.19 36.05 16.62
C ILE A 4 34.78 35.33 17.92
N PHE A 5 33.52 35.42 18.33
CA PHE A 5 32.78 34.32 18.95
C PHE A 5 31.27 34.52 18.75
N ALA A 6 30.81 34.30 17.52
CA ALA A 6 29.40 34.07 17.23
C ALA A 6 29.07 32.63 17.64
N PHE A 7 28.49 32.45 18.82
CA PHE A 7 27.93 31.17 19.26
C PHE A 7 26.59 30.94 18.55
N ALA A 8 26.63 30.60 17.26
CA ALA A 8 25.50 30.03 16.56
C ALA A 8 25.40 28.55 16.95
N VAL A 9 24.68 28.26 18.04
CA VAL A 9 24.24 26.90 18.35
C VAL A 9 23.20 26.53 17.30
N LEU A 10 23.67 26.01 16.17
CA LEU A 10 22.86 25.36 15.16
C LEU A 10 22.35 24.04 15.76
N THR A 11 21.23 24.10 16.47
CA THR A 11 20.46 22.93 16.87
C THR A 11 20.02 22.19 15.61
N PHE A 12 20.82 21.21 15.20
CA PHE A 12 20.41 20.16 14.28
C PHE A 12 19.27 19.37 14.95
N LEU A 13 18.03 19.77 14.67
CA LEU A 13 16.86 18.94 14.93
C LEU A 13 17.00 17.68 14.06
N VAL A 14 17.56 16.62 14.63
CA VAL A 14 17.53 15.28 14.06
C VAL A 14 16.08 14.78 14.11
N ALA A 15 15.26 15.27 13.19
CA ALA A 15 13.95 14.70 12.91
C ALA A 15 14.18 13.26 12.41
N SER A 16 14.08 12.30 13.33
CA SER A 16 14.03 10.88 12.97
C SER A 16 12.70 10.62 12.27
N CYS A 17 12.65 10.94 10.97
CA CYS A 17 11.53 10.62 10.11
C CYS A 17 11.46 9.10 9.95
N ALA A 18 10.40 8.51 10.46
CA ALA A 18 10.12 7.09 10.27
C ALA A 18 9.95 6.80 8.77
N GLN A 19 10.85 5.97 8.22
CA GLN A 19 10.89 5.66 6.80
C GLN A 19 9.84 4.59 6.46
N LYS A 20 9.15 4.76 5.33
CA LYS A 20 8.30 3.70 4.76
C LYS A 20 9.14 2.83 3.84
N ILE A 21 9.04 1.52 4.01
CA ILE A 21 9.72 0.55 3.16
C ILE A 21 8.69 -0.41 2.55
N PRO A 22 8.99 -1.04 1.40
CA PRO A 22 8.15 -2.11 0.88
C PRO A 22 7.98 -3.22 1.91
N TYR A 23 6.77 -3.74 2.04
CA TYR A 23 6.53 -4.97 2.77
C TYR A 23 6.97 -6.15 1.90
N THR A 24 7.89 -6.95 2.44
CA THR A 24 8.49 -8.11 1.77
C THR A 24 8.57 -9.29 2.73
N ASP A 25 8.87 -10.49 2.22
CA ASP A 25 9.11 -11.65 3.08
C ASP A 25 10.28 -11.45 4.05
N GLN A 26 11.33 -10.73 3.63
CA GLN A 26 12.43 -10.37 4.51
C GLN A 26 11.96 -9.46 5.65
N VAL A 27 11.15 -8.43 5.35
CA VAL A 27 10.57 -7.55 6.38
C VAL A 27 9.64 -8.33 7.30
N LYS A 28 8.87 -9.28 6.76
CA LYS A 28 8.01 -10.16 7.56
C LYS A 28 8.83 -10.99 8.55
N GLN A 29 9.97 -11.54 8.11
CA GLN A 29 10.86 -12.35 8.95
C GLN A 29 11.63 -11.50 9.97
N ASP A 30 12.27 -10.41 9.53
CA ASP A 30 13.12 -9.54 10.37
C ASP A 30 12.36 -8.92 11.56
N PHE A 31 11.06 -8.69 11.39
CA PHE A 31 10.21 -8.06 12.39
C PHE A 31 9.17 -8.99 13.00
N ASP A 32 9.26 -10.31 12.76
CA ASP A 32 8.35 -11.34 13.28
C ASP A 32 6.86 -10.98 13.06
N LEU A 33 6.52 -10.63 11.82
CA LEU A 33 5.18 -10.20 11.43
C LEU A 33 4.24 -11.40 11.23
N THR A 34 3.97 -12.10 12.33
CA THR A 34 2.88 -13.08 12.46
C THR A 34 1.52 -12.39 12.27
N PRO A 35 0.44 -13.11 11.93
CA PRO A 35 -0.89 -12.51 11.81
C PRO A 35 -1.31 -11.71 13.05
N GLU A 36 -0.96 -12.20 14.25
CA GLU A 36 -1.20 -11.49 15.50
C GLU A 36 -0.43 -10.16 15.56
N ASN A 37 0.87 -10.17 15.25
CA ASN A 37 1.69 -8.96 15.26
C ASN A 37 1.32 -7.97 14.15
N MET A 38 0.85 -8.45 13.00
CA MET A 38 0.39 -7.61 11.89
C MET A 38 -0.81 -6.74 12.25
N THR A 39 -1.65 -7.14 13.22
CA THR A 39 -2.75 -6.29 13.74
C THR A 39 -2.24 -4.97 14.34
N LYS A 40 -0.99 -4.94 14.81
CA LYS A 40 -0.34 -3.76 15.41
C LYS A 40 0.43 -2.93 14.36
N VAL A 41 0.46 -3.37 13.11
CA VAL A 41 1.19 -2.70 12.02
C VAL A 41 0.27 -1.80 11.22
N GLN A 42 0.71 -0.57 10.97
CA GLN A 42 0.08 0.30 9.99
C GLN A 42 0.70 0.06 8.61
N PHE A 43 -0.13 -0.36 7.66
CA PHE A 43 0.23 -0.51 6.26
C PHE A 43 -0.05 0.76 5.46
N TYR A 44 0.61 0.86 4.30
CA TYR A 44 0.47 1.98 3.38
C TYR A 44 0.48 1.51 1.92
N THR A 45 -0.25 2.20 1.04
CA THR A 45 -0.13 2.03 -0.41
C THR A 45 1.12 2.75 -0.95
N SER A 46 1.83 2.15 -1.91
CA SER A 46 2.97 2.80 -2.56
C SER A 46 2.58 3.80 -3.65
N SER A 47 1.44 3.59 -4.30
CA SER A 47 0.92 4.43 -5.39
C SER A 47 -0.60 4.59 -5.28
N ASN A 48 -1.17 5.45 -6.13
CA ASN A 48 -2.62 5.61 -6.20
C ASN A 48 -3.25 4.33 -6.78
N ILE A 49 -4.25 3.81 -6.09
CA ILE A 49 -5.11 2.74 -6.60
C ILE A 49 -6.45 3.40 -6.96
N ILE A 50 -6.84 3.29 -8.22
CA ILE A 50 -8.08 3.87 -8.73
C ILE A 50 -8.96 2.72 -9.18
N LEU A 51 -10.11 2.57 -8.52
CA LEU A 51 -11.14 1.60 -8.83
C LEU A 51 -12.24 2.32 -9.59
N GLU A 52 -12.63 1.78 -10.75
CA GLU A 52 -13.68 2.35 -11.59
C GLU A 52 -14.73 1.30 -11.90
N LYS A 53 -15.99 1.66 -11.72
CA LYS A 53 -17.16 0.88 -12.12
C LYS A 53 -17.98 1.73 -13.08
N ASN A 54 -18.01 1.32 -14.34
CA ASN A 54 -18.82 1.96 -15.37
C ASN A 54 -20.17 1.25 -15.43
N GLN A 55 -21.26 1.98 -15.25
CA GLN A 55 -22.61 1.53 -15.58
C GLN A 55 -23.13 2.40 -16.73
N SER A 56 -23.30 1.78 -17.89
CA SER A 56 -23.98 2.36 -19.03
C SER A 56 -25.38 1.75 -19.11
N SER A 57 -26.41 2.57 -18.94
CA SER A 57 -27.80 2.21 -19.26
C SER A 57 -28.21 2.95 -20.53
N GLY A 58 -28.81 2.19 -21.45
CA GLY A 58 -29.34 2.71 -22.71
C GLY A 58 -30.71 2.12 -22.93
N ASN A 59 -31.73 2.98 -23.00
CA ASN A 59 -33.07 2.57 -23.40
C ASN A 59 -33.42 3.27 -24.72
N GLN A 60 -33.89 2.48 -25.68
CA GLN A 60 -34.51 2.96 -26.89
C GLN A 60 -36.02 2.95 -26.68
N GLY A 61 -36.67 4.08 -26.94
CA GLY A 61 -38.12 4.20 -26.83
C GLY A 61 -38.67 5.15 -27.87
N THR A 62 -39.99 5.15 -28.01
CA THR A 62 -40.70 6.09 -28.88
C THR A 62 -41.27 7.20 -28.02
N GLY A 63 -40.91 8.45 -28.31
CA GLY A 63 -41.49 9.62 -27.66
C GLY A 63 -42.99 9.75 -27.96
N THR A 64 -43.70 10.56 -27.19
CA THR A 64 -45.15 10.81 -27.35
C THR A 64 -45.55 11.34 -28.73
N SER A 65 -44.58 11.81 -29.53
CA SER A 65 -44.77 12.32 -30.89
C SER A 65 -44.20 11.41 -31.99
N GLY A 66 -43.86 10.15 -31.68
CA GLY A 66 -43.39 9.17 -32.67
C GLY A 66 -41.90 9.24 -33.00
N GLU A 67 -41.14 10.13 -32.34
CA GLU A 67 -39.69 10.23 -32.48
C GLU A 67 -38.97 9.08 -31.76
N LEU A 68 -37.88 8.59 -32.35
CA LEU A 68 -36.99 7.64 -31.69
C LEU A 68 -36.14 8.38 -30.67
N VAL A 69 -36.36 8.10 -29.38
CA VAL A 69 -35.58 8.68 -28.29
C VAL A 69 -34.54 7.66 -27.83
N VAL A 70 -33.27 8.03 -27.96
CA VAL A 70 -32.14 7.29 -27.41
C VAL A 70 -31.69 8.00 -26.15
N ASN A 71 -32.06 7.46 -24.98
CA ASN A 71 -31.53 7.93 -23.71
C ASN A 71 -30.32 7.08 -23.33
N SER A 72 -29.14 7.69 -23.35
CA SER A 72 -27.92 7.09 -22.79
C SER A 72 -27.55 7.82 -21.52
N SER A 73 -27.38 7.09 -20.42
CA SER A 73 -26.83 7.64 -19.18
C SER A 73 -25.58 6.84 -18.80
N LYS A 74 -24.50 7.55 -18.48
CA LYS A 74 -23.22 6.97 -18.07
C LYS A 74 -22.98 7.39 -16.62
N THR A 75 -23.12 6.44 -15.70
CA THR A 75 -22.71 6.64 -14.31
C THR A 75 -21.35 5.99 -14.11
N GLN A 76 -20.37 6.79 -13.67
CA GLN A 76 -19.02 6.31 -13.36
C GLN A 76 -18.81 6.41 -11.85
N ASN A 77 -18.84 5.27 -11.17
CA ASN A 77 -18.46 5.20 -9.77
C ASN A 77 -16.95 5.00 -9.68
N ARG A 78 -16.27 5.90 -8.96
CA ARG A 78 -14.81 5.90 -8.83
C ARG A 78 -14.41 5.95 -7.36
N VAL A 79 -13.60 4.98 -6.94
CA VAL A 79 -12.95 4.97 -5.62
C VAL A 79 -11.47 5.24 -5.82
N ILE A 80 -10.93 6.24 -5.15
CA ILE A 80 -9.51 6.60 -5.21
C ILE A 80 -8.91 6.33 -3.84
N ILE A 81 -7.89 5.47 -3.81
CA ILE A 81 -7.07 5.18 -2.64
C ILE A 81 -5.69 5.78 -2.94
N PRO A 82 -5.40 6.99 -2.46
CA PRO A 82 -4.15 7.67 -2.75
C PRO A 82 -2.92 6.87 -2.30
N THR A 83 -1.75 7.22 -2.84
CA THR A 83 -0.46 6.80 -2.26
C THR A 83 -0.40 7.18 -0.78
N ASN A 84 0.30 6.38 0.02
CA ASN A 84 0.45 6.57 1.46
C ASN A 84 -0.86 6.51 2.26
N THR A 85 -1.93 5.92 1.72
CA THR A 85 -3.17 5.71 2.47
C THR A 85 -2.95 4.67 3.56
N ARG A 86 -3.37 4.98 4.78
CA ARG A 86 -3.23 4.10 5.94
C ARG A 86 -4.20 2.92 5.83
N GLY A 87 -3.67 1.71 5.90
CA GLY A 87 -4.44 0.47 5.91
C GLY A 87 -4.15 -0.38 7.13
N ILE A 88 -5.18 -1.05 7.63
CA ILE A 88 -5.08 -2.00 8.75
C ILE A 88 -5.10 -3.43 8.21
N PHE A 89 -4.35 -4.32 8.87
CA PHE A 89 -4.40 -5.74 8.58
C PHE A 89 -5.80 -6.30 8.85
N GLU A 90 -6.33 -7.05 7.90
CA GLU A 90 -7.60 -7.77 8.05
C GLU A 90 -7.36 -9.23 8.42
N LYS A 91 -6.63 -9.94 7.54
CA LYS A 91 -6.33 -11.37 7.66
C LYS A 91 -5.30 -11.80 6.62
N ILE A 92 -4.82 -13.03 6.75
CA ILE A 92 -4.14 -13.73 5.67
C ILE A 92 -5.19 -14.45 4.81
N GLY A 93 -5.08 -14.32 3.49
CA GLY A 93 -5.90 -15.00 2.51
C GLY A 93 -5.48 -16.47 2.30
N PRO A 94 -6.31 -17.27 1.61
CA PRO A 94 -6.05 -18.69 1.39
C PRO A 94 -4.78 -18.96 0.56
N ASN A 95 -4.33 -18.01 -0.25
CA ASN A 95 -3.09 -18.11 -1.04
C ASN A 95 -1.97 -17.28 -0.42
N ASN A 96 -1.97 -17.13 0.91
CA ASN A 96 -1.01 -16.33 1.67
C ASN A 96 -1.01 -14.84 1.29
N GLU A 97 -2.12 -14.32 0.75
CA GLU A 97 -2.25 -12.89 0.51
C GLU A 97 -2.37 -12.12 1.82
N VAL A 98 -1.73 -10.97 1.91
CA VAL A 98 -1.99 -10.02 2.99
C VAL A 98 -3.20 -9.18 2.61
N ILE A 99 -4.29 -9.35 3.35
CA ILE A 99 -5.53 -8.61 3.12
C ILE A 99 -5.55 -7.39 4.03
N VAL A 100 -5.70 -6.21 3.43
CA VAL A 100 -5.64 -4.91 4.11
C VAL A 100 -6.88 -4.10 3.82
N ARG A 101 -7.43 -3.45 4.85
CA ARG A 101 -8.57 -2.54 4.74
C ARG A 101 -8.09 -1.09 4.85
N PHE A 102 -8.48 -0.24 3.89
CA PHE A 102 -8.08 1.18 3.82
C PHE A 102 -9.20 2.17 4.16
N GLU A 103 -10.44 1.69 4.28
CA GLU A 103 -11.60 2.49 4.65
C GLU A 103 -12.62 1.64 5.42
N ILE A 104 -13.65 2.28 5.98
CA ILE A 104 -14.75 1.58 6.66
C ILE A 104 -15.71 0.93 5.66
N GLY A 105 -16.17 -0.28 6.00
CA GLY A 105 -17.16 -1.02 5.23
C GLY A 105 -16.80 -2.49 5.08
N SER A 106 -17.83 -3.34 5.08
CA SER A 106 -17.65 -4.78 4.85
C SER A 106 -17.15 -5.03 3.42
N GLY A 107 -16.21 -5.96 3.26
CA GLY A 107 -15.65 -6.33 1.96
C GLY A 107 -14.80 -5.25 1.27
N LYS A 108 -14.61 -4.08 1.86
CA LYS A 108 -13.74 -3.00 1.32
C LYS A 108 -12.27 -3.26 1.66
N VAL A 109 -11.76 -4.36 1.13
CA VAL A 109 -10.40 -4.86 1.38
C VAL A 109 -9.63 -5.02 0.08
N ILE A 110 -8.32 -4.94 0.18
CA ILE A 110 -7.41 -5.18 -0.94
C ILE A 110 -6.47 -6.31 -0.58
N LYS A 111 -6.29 -7.24 -1.51
CA LYS A 111 -5.37 -8.36 -1.40
C LYS A 111 -4.01 -7.96 -1.97
N PHE A 112 -2.94 -8.26 -1.24
CA PHE A 112 -1.57 -8.10 -1.71
C PHE A 112 -0.81 -9.42 -1.62
N ALA A 113 -0.05 -9.77 -2.65
CA ALA A 113 0.73 -11.01 -2.69
C ALA A 113 2.06 -10.81 -3.43
N THR A 114 3.01 -11.69 -3.15
CA THR A 114 4.25 -11.76 -3.93
C THR A 114 3.95 -12.28 -5.33
N ARG A 115 4.81 -11.92 -6.28
CA ARG A 115 4.75 -12.43 -7.66
C ARG A 115 5.92 -13.37 -7.87
N VAL A 116 5.63 -14.62 -8.23
CA VAL A 116 6.66 -15.64 -8.51
C VAL A 116 7.66 -15.20 -9.58
N THR A 117 7.23 -14.33 -10.50
CA THR A 117 8.06 -13.79 -11.58
C THR A 117 8.94 -12.61 -11.18
N GLN A 118 8.80 -12.06 -9.96
CA GLN A 118 9.55 -10.89 -9.52
C GLN A 118 10.44 -11.18 -8.32
N THR A 119 11.73 -10.91 -8.46
CA THR A 119 12.76 -11.10 -7.43
C THR A 119 12.66 -10.12 -6.27
N SER A 120 11.87 -9.04 -6.40
CA SER A 120 11.78 -7.99 -5.38
C SER A 120 11.13 -8.42 -4.06
N GLY A 121 10.41 -9.55 -4.04
CA GLY A 121 9.70 -10.06 -2.85
C GLY A 121 8.62 -9.12 -2.31
N LYS A 122 8.23 -8.08 -3.06
CA LYS A 122 7.20 -7.12 -2.65
C LYS A 122 5.81 -7.73 -2.78
N TYR A 123 4.92 -7.31 -1.88
CA TYR A 123 3.51 -7.68 -1.91
C TYR A 123 2.75 -6.68 -2.79
N TYR A 124 2.44 -7.09 -4.02
CA TYR A 124 1.74 -6.27 -5.02
C TYR A 124 0.23 -6.48 -4.96
N LEU A 125 -0.52 -5.47 -5.40
CA LEU A 125 -1.96 -5.53 -5.60
C LEU A 125 -2.35 -6.77 -6.44
N VAL A 126 -3.25 -7.58 -5.88
CA VAL A 126 -3.83 -8.74 -6.55
C VAL A 126 -5.14 -8.34 -7.21
N ALA A 127 -5.23 -8.59 -8.51
CA ALA A 127 -6.41 -8.43 -9.35
C ALA A 127 -6.32 -9.46 -10.49
N ASP A 128 -7.44 -9.70 -11.18
CA ASP A 128 -7.44 -10.43 -12.45
C ASP A 128 -6.89 -9.50 -13.55
N TRP A 129 -5.56 -9.54 -13.72
CA TRP A 129 -4.83 -8.68 -14.66
C TRP A 129 -4.96 -9.20 -16.09
N LYS A 130 -5.44 -8.33 -16.99
CA LYS A 130 -5.53 -8.50 -18.46
C LYS A 130 -4.82 -7.34 -19.15
N ASN A 131 -4.61 -7.43 -20.47
CA ASN A 131 -3.76 -6.48 -21.23
C ASN A 131 -4.03 -4.99 -20.97
N ASN A 132 -5.27 -4.59 -20.65
CA ASN A 132 -5.65 -3.19 -20.46
C ASN A 132 -6.01 -2.81 -19.00
N GLY A 133 -5.80 -3.69 -18.02
CA GLY A 133 -6.17 -3.41 -16.63
C GLY A 133 -6.42 -4.65 -15.78
N GLY A 134 -6.81 -4.44 -14.54
CA GLY A 134 -7.19 -5.50 -13.61
C GLY A 134 -8.65 -5.40 -13.22
N THR A 135 -9.28 -6.53 -12.86
CA THR A 135 -10.57 -6.54 -12.15
C THR A 135 -10.41 -7.09 -10.75
N MET A 136 -11.13 -6.51 -9.79
CA MET A 136 -11.18 -7.02 -8.42
C MET A 136 -12.52 -6.72 -7.76
N GLU A 137 -12.86 -7.53 -6.75
CA GLU A 137 -13.99 -7.23 -5.87
C GLU A 137 -13.60 -6.22 -4.80
N TYR A 138 -14.46 -5.25 -4.56
CA TYR A 138 -14.32 -4.25 -3.51
C TYR A 138 -15.71 -3.85 -3.00
N GLY A 139 -15.99 -4.09 -1.73
CA GLY A 139 -17.30 -3.76 -1.14
C GLY A 139 -18.47 -4.54 -1.78
N ASN A 140 -18.28 -5.81 -2.11
CA ASN A 140 -19.24 -6.70 -2.79
C ASN A 140 -19.60 -6.29 -4.23
N GLU A 141 -18.83 -5.37 -4.84
CA GLU A 141 -18.98 -5.02 -6.25
C GLU A 141 -17.67 -5.25 -7.00
N THR A 142 -17.77 -5.53 -8.30
CA THR A 142 -16.61 -5.65 -9.18
C THR A 142 -16.20 -4.29 -9.73
N TYR A 143 -14.92 -3.95 -9.54
CA TYR A 143 -14.30 -2.75 -10.07
C TYR A 143 -13.19 -3.10 -11.08
N THR A 144 -12.94 -2.17 -11.99
CA THR A 144 -11.81 -2.19 -12.92
C THR A 144 -10.70 -1.28 -12.41
N ILE A 145 -9.45 -1.62 -12.73
CA ILE A 145 -8.24 -0.90 -12.36
C ILE A 145 -7.40 -0.72 -13.63
N SER A 146 -6.90 0.49 -13.88
CA SER A 146 -5.97 0.72 -14.98
C SER A 146 -4.68 -0.10 -14.84
N SER A 147 -3.99 -0.37 -15.97
CA SER A 147 -2.74 -1.16 -16.00
C SER A 147 -1.65 -0.63 -15.04
N GLY A 148 -1.59 0.68 -14.81
CA GLY A 148 -0.68 1.31 -13.85
C GLY A 148 -0.86 0.83 -12.41
N GLY A 149 -2.07 0.39 -12.03
CA GLY A 149 -2.36 -0.19 -10.71
C GLY A 149 -1.58 -1.47 -10.42
N SER A 150 -1.09 -2.18 -11.44
CA SER A 150 -0.28 -3.40 -11.27
C SER A 150 1.06 -3.14 -10.59
N SER A 151 1.51 -1.89 -10.54
CA SER A 151 2.73 -1.46 -9.85
C SER A 151 2.51 -1.17 -8.36
N ALA A 152 1.26 -1.07 -7.90
CA ALA A 152 0.94 -0.77 -6.51
C ALA A 152 1.38 -1.93 -5.60
N PHE A 153 2.10 -1.59 -4.54
CA PHE A 153 2.59 -2.55 -3.54
C PHE A 153 2.40 -2.02 -2.13
N LEU A 154 2.40 -2.95 -1.18
CA LEU A 154 2.20 -2.68 0.23
C LEU A 154 3.49 -2.16 0.88
N GLN A 155 3.36 -1.18 1.76
CA GLN A 155 4.45 -0.61 2.53
C GLN A 155 4.15 -0.65 4.02
N VAL A 156 5.22 -0.66 4.83
CA VAL A 156 5.15 -0.50 6.28
C VAL A 156 6.06 0.62 6.72
N ARG A 157 5.72 1.26 7.85
CA ARG A 157 6.57 2.29 8.46
C ARG A 157 7.49 1.63 9.49
N ILE A 158 8.80 1.77 9.29
CA ILE A 158 9.80 1.39 10.28
C ILE A 158 10.30 2.62 11.03
N LYS A 159 10.35 2.51 12.36
CA LYS A 159 11.05 3.46 13.22
C LYS A 159 12.33 2.77 13.68
N LYS A 160 13.49 3.22 13.17
CA LYS A 160 14.78 2.72 13.66
C LYS A 160 14.92 3.12 15.12
N LEU A 161 14.62 2.21 16.04
CA LEU A 161 15.05 2.31 17.43
C LEU A 161 16.50 1.84 17.46
N GLN A 162 17.44 2.78 17.47
CA GLN A 162 18.86 2.48 17.72
C GLN A 162 19.00 1.97 19.16
N LYS A 163 18.76 0.67 19.41
CA LYS A 163 19.17 0.00 20.65
C LYS A 163 20.44 -0.79 20.34
N THR A 164 21.56 -0.10 20.33
CA THR A 164 22.88 -0.72 20.22
C THR A 164 23.19 -1.46 21.53
N LYS A 165 22.92 -2.76 21.59
CA LYS A 165 23.46 -3.63 22.65
C LYS A 165 24.88 -4.03 22.24
N ARG A 166 25.90 -3.33 22.73
CA ARG A 166 27.31 -3.71 22.57
C ARG A 166 27.76 -4.54 23.77
N LYS A 167 28.37 -5.69 23.49
CA LYS A 167 29.13 -6.48 24.46
C LYS A 167 30.59 -6.37 24.06
N ASP A 168 31.20 -5.25 24.40
CA ASP A 168 32.58 -4.97 24.03
C ASP A 168 33.51 -5.82 24.93
N ARG A 169 34.47 -6.51 24.31
CA ARG A 169 35.53 -7.25 25.01
C ARG A 169 36.87 -6.78 24.49
N VAL A 170 37.64 -6.13 25.36
CA VAL A 170 39.02 -5.76 25.09
C VAL A 170 39.92 -6.93 25.50
N VAL A 171 40.76 -7.41 24.58
CA VAL A 171 41.74 -8.47 24.85
C VAL A 171 43.15 -7.89 24.80
N LYS A 172 44.05 -8.38 25.67
CA LYS A 172 45.38 -7.80 25.90
C LYS A 172 46.51 -8.44 25.07
N GLY A 173 46.18 -9.36 24.17
CA GLY A 173 47.18 -10.17 23.44
C GLY A 173 47.87 -11.20 24.33
N MET A 174 48.64 -12.11 23.71
CA MET A 174 49.46 -13.10 24.41
C MET A 174 50.94 -12.84 24.07
N LYS A 175 51.81 -13.06 25.05
CA LYS A 175 53.26 -12.91 24.90
C LYS A 175 53.89 -14.26 24.61
N VAL A 176 54.95 -14.27 23.80
CA VAL A 176 55.83 -15.43 23.58
C VAL A 176 56.79 -15.55 24.75
#